data_AF-A0A6I4I950-F1
#
_entry.id   AF-A0A6I4I950-F1
#
_cell.length_a   1.000
_cell.length_b   1.000
_cell.length_c   1.000
_cell.angle_alpha   90.00
_cell.angle_beta   90.00
_cell.angle_gamma   90.00
#
_symmetry.space_group_name_H-M   'P 1'
#
loop_
_entity.id
_entity.type
_entity.pdbx_description
1 polymer ?
#
loop_
_entity_poly.entity_id
_entity_poly.type
_entity_poly.pdbx_seq_one_letter_code
_entity_poly.pdbx_strand_id
1 'polypeptide(L)'
;MTDIAQKYTISDVGFRKLCIRLNIPFPKSGDWTKIRSGHLVERPVLPVKHKGKGYAELEERPAEKSVKQVSELDLLIKQISREKLPFKVPDRLTRPDPLIVAAKESLAKLTDINHPGMAVTGKGQLDIRVTTANVGRALRFMDTLIKCVRARGHIFKAESDGNYVVIHKLRLRVNFRERTTRVRVLDKPYQDYEWQPNGKLVFRLDSRLKAEWQDLKTQLLEDQLPKVLAKLELAAKQEEAYLTNAQVWQQNWERQRKAQAEWDAEQRKELGDFKELVSRAKQWKLAQLLREYIATVREPDNDWLAWAKQKANWLDPIIMAEDEWMKSVNRNDFL
;
A
#
# COMPACT_ATOMS: atom_id res chain seq x y z
N MET A 1 9.71 -17.93 9.08
CA MET A 1 11.02 -17.28 9.30
C MET A 1 11.01 -16.47 10.57
N THR A 2 10.00 -15.62 10.78
CA THR A 2 9.73 -14.88 12.02
C THR A 2 9.77 -15.75 13.27
N ASP A 3 9.05 -16.88 13.28
CA ASP A 3 8.95 -17.73 14.49
C ASP A 3 10.25 -18.43 14.87
N ILE A 4 11.06 -18.82 13.88
CA ILE A 4 12.39 -19.43 14.12
C ILE A 4 13.38 -18.35 14.59
N ALA A 5 13.38 -17.17 13.95
CA ALA A 5 14.24 -16.07 14.33
C ALA A 5 13.98 -15.57 15.76
N GLN A 6 12.77 -15.76 16.30
CA GLN A 6 12.46 -15.40 17.70
C GLN A 6 13.21 -16.26 18.74
N LYS A 7 13.65 -17.48 18.38
CA LYS A 7 14.39 -18.37 19.28
C LYS A 7 15.87 -18.02 19.42
N TYR A 8 16.41 -17.25 18.47
CA TYR A 8 17.83 -16.94 18.38
C TYR A 8 18.07 -15.43 18.45
N THR A 9 19.31 -14.98 18.70
CA THR A 9 19.70 -13.56 18.74
C THR A 9 19.85 -12.93 17.35
N ILE A 10 18.93 -13.24 16.43
CA ILE A 10 18.96 -12.79 15.03
C ILE A 10 17.61 -12.23 14.59
N SER A 11 17.62 -11.21 13.74
CA SER A 11 16.39 -10.67 13.13
C SER A 11 15.87 -11.61 12.04
N ASP A 12 14.59 -11.48 11.69
CA ASP A 12 13.97 -12.23 10.59
C ASP A 12 14.65 -11.97 9.24
N VAL A 13 15.04 -10.72 8.98
CA VAL A 13 15.84 -10.31 7.83
C VAL A 13 17.25 -10.88 7.91
N GLY A 14 17.87 -10.87 9.09
CA GLY A 14 19.19 -11.46 9.33
C GLY A 14 19.21 -12.97 9.08
N PHE A 15 18.18 -13.67 9.56
CA PHE A 15 18.01 -15.10 9.37
C PHE A 15 17.79 -15.45 7.89
N ARG A 16 17.03 -14.62 7.15
CA ARG A 16 16.89 -14.78 5.70
C ARG A 16 18.22 -14.61 4.97
N LYS A 17 19.00 -13.57 5.30
CA LYS A 17 20.34 -13.35 4.74
C LYS A 17 21.28 -14.52 5.05
N LEU A 18 21.15 -15.12 6.23
CA LEU A 18 21.91 -16.30 6.62
C LEU A 18 21.57 -17.52 5.74
N CYS A 19 20.28 -17.81 5.54
CA CYS A 19 19.85 -18.89 4.64
C CYS A 19 20.34 -18.67 3.21
N ILE A 20 20.25 -17.44 2.68
CA ILE A 20 20.79 -17.10 1.35
C ILE A 20 22.30 -17.35 1.30
N ARG A 21 23.04 -16.91 2.32
CA ARG A 21 24.50 -17.09 2.38
C ARG A 21 24.88 -18.57 2.38
N LEU A 22 24.16 -19.41 3.12
CA LEU A 22 24.38 -20.85 3.20
C LEU A 22 23.75 -21.64 2.05
N ASN A 23 23.13 -20.96 1.08
CA ASN A 23 22.41 -21.59 -0.03
C ASN A 23 21.29 -22.55 0.43
N ILE A 24 20.65 -22.26 1.56
CA ILE A 24 19.54 -23.02 2.13
C ILE A 24 18.23 -22.45 1.57
N PRO A 25 17.42 -23.23 0.84
CA PRO A 25 16.12 -22.77 0.37
C PRO A 25 15.18 -22.61 1.56
N PHE A 26 14.35 -21.58 1.52
CA PHE A 26 13.39 -21.26 2.58
C PHE A 26 11.99 -21.12 2.01
N PRO A 27 10.94 -21.39 2.82
CA PRO A 27 9.56 -21.33 2.36
C PRO A 27 9.19 -19.92 1.86
N LYS A 28 8.42 -19.87 0.77
CA LYS A 28 7.83 -18.66 0.21
C LYS A 28 6.75 -18.11 1.14
N SER A 29 6.37 -16.86 0.91
CA SER A 29 5.28 -16.23 1.65
C SER A 29 3.98 -17.02 1.45
N GLY A 30 3.33 -17.40 2.55
CA GLY A 30 2.07 -18.15 2.52
C GLY A 30 2.19 -19.68 2.53
N ASP A 31 3.39 -20.25 2.37
CA ASP A 31 3.59 -21.71 2.39
C ASP A 31 3.12 -22.34 3.71
N TRP A 32 3.44 -21.70 4.84
CA TRP A 32 2.96 -22.15 6.16
C TRP A 32 1.45 -21.99 6.35
N THR A 33 0.81 -21.06 5.64
CA THR A 33 -0.65 -20.92 5.66
C THR A 33 -1.29 -22.06 4.87
N LYS A 34 -0.73 -22.41 3.71
CA LYS A 34 -1.16 -23.56 2.89
C LYS A 34 -1.02 -24.89 3.64
N ILE A 35 0.10 -25.10 4.34
CA ILE A 35 0.32 -26.31 5.16
C ILE A 35 -0.72 -26.38 6.29
N ARG A 36 -1.00 -25.27 6.99
CA ARG A 36 -2.00 -25.22 8.07
C ARG A 36 -3.43 -25.44 7.58
N SER A 37 -3.73 -25.12 6.33
CA SER A 37 -5.02 -25.38 5.70
C SER A 37 -5.09 -26.74 4.99
N GLY A 38 -4.11 -27.62 5.22
CA GLY A 38 -4.11 -28.99 4.68
C GLY A 38 -3.63 -29.14 3.23
N HIS A 39 -3.09 -28.09 2.60
CA HIS A 39 -2.55 -28.18 1.25
C HIS A 39 -1.10 -28.65 1.23
N LEU A 40 -0.77 -29.43 0.20
CA LEU A 40 0.60 -29.84 -0.09
C LEU A 40 1.38 -28.66 -0.68
N VAL A 41 2.58 -28.43 -0.15
CA VAL A 41 3.53 -27.43 -0.66
C VAL A 41 4.80 -28.16 -1.09
N GLU A 42 5.25 -27.91 -2.31
CA GLU A 42 6.51 -28.46 -2.83
C GLU A 42 7.69 -27.95 -2.00
N ARG A 43 8.51 -28.88 -1.50
CA ARG A 43 9.71 -28.56 -0.74
C ARG A 43 10.90 -28.49 -1.70
N PRO A 44 11.48 -27.30 -1.94
CA PRO A 44 12.68 -27.19 -2.77
C PRO A 44 13.83 -28.01 -2.16
N VAL A 45 14.51 -28.79 -3.01
CA VAL A 45 15.62 -29.64 -2.62
C VAL A 45 16.83 -28.78 -2.25
N LEU A 46 17.58 -29.19 -1.22
CA LEU A 46 18.81 -28.52 -0.81
C LEU A 46 19.87 -28.66 -1.93
N PRO A 47 20.52 -27.56 -2.38
CA PRO A 47 21.55 -27.62 -3.40
C PRO A 47 22.76 -28.47 -2.97
N VAL A 48 23.27 -29.31 -3.87
CA VAL A 48 24.35 -30.29 -3.59
C VAL A 48 25.72 -29.62 -3.36
N LYS A 49 25.91 -28.37 -3.83
CA LYS A 49 27.19 -27.66 -3.76
C LYS A 49 27.01 -26.31 -3.06
N HIS A 50 27.82 -26.08 -2.03
CA HIS A 50 27.94 -24.80 -1.33
C HIS A 50 29.42 -24.39 -1.25
N LYS A 51 29.72 -23.11 -1.47
CA LYS A 51 31.06 -22.53 -1.28
C LYS A 51 31.04 -21.67 -0.01
N GLY A 52 31.76 -22.10 1.03
CA GLY A 52 31.84 -21.39 2.31
C GLY A 52 31.81 -22.34 3.52
N LYS A 53 31.72 -21.78 4.74
CA LYS A 53 31.49 -22.56 5.96
C LYS A 53 30.09 -23.20 5.88
N GLY A 54 30.01 -24.53 5.99
CA GLY A 54 28.75 -25.28 5.89
C GLY A 54 27.84 -25.22 7.12
N TYR A 55 28.15 -24.35 8.08
CA TYR A 55 27.41 -24.19 9.33
C TYR A 55 27.34 -22.71 9.71
N ALA A 56 26.33 -22.36 10.51
CA ALA A 56 26.24 -21.09 11.18
C ALA A 56 25.95 -21.32 12.67
N GLU A 57 26.71 -20.63 13.51
CA GLU A 57 26.47 -20.59 14.94
C GLU A 57 25.39 -19.54 15.23
N LEU A 58 24.35 -19.96 15.95
CA LEU A 58 23.28 -19.09 16.41
C LEU A 58 23.24 -19.19 17.93
N GLU A 59 23.32 -18.05 18.59
CA GLU A 59 23.12 -18.01 20.04
C GLU A 59 21.62 -18.09 20.33
N GLU A 60 21.24 -19.05 21.17
CA GLU A 60 19.87 -19.13 21.68
C GLU A 60 19.56 -17.92 22.53
N ARG A 61 18.35 -17.38 22.35
CA ARG A 61 17.88 -16.26 23.16
C ARG A 61 17.62 -16.79 24.58
N PRO A 62 18.26 -16.25 25.64
CA PRO A 62 18.10 -16.77 26.99
C PRO A 62 16.63 -16.71 27.45
N ALA A 63 16.13 -17.81 28.02
CA ALA A 63 14.73 -18.03 28.37
C ALA A 63 14.16 -16.96 29.33
N GLU A 64 15.00 -16.28 30.10
CA GLU A 64 14.59 -15.32 31.13
C GLU A 64 14.44 -13.88 30.64
N LYS A 65 14.67 -13.60 29.35
CA LYS A 65 14.34 -12.30 28.78
C LYS A 65 13.59 -12.49 27.48
N SER A 66 12.30 -12.80 27.62
CA SER A 66 11.34 -12.05 26.81
C SER A 66 11.52 -10.58 27.16
N VAL A 67 12.52 -9.93 26.54
CA VAL A 67 12.51 -8.48 26.45
C VAL A 67 11.24 -8.23 25.65
N LYS A 68 10.12 -7.98 26.35
CA LYS A 68 9.07 -7.15 25.77
C LYS A 68 9.85 -5.91 25.36
N GLN A 69 10.24 -5.82 24.09
CA GLN A 69 10.73 -4.58 23.51
C GLN A 69 9.66 -3.60 23.92
N VAL A 70 9.98 -2.73 24.88
CA VAL A 70 9.01 -1.77 25.39
C VAL A 70 8.62 -0.99 24.16
N SER A 71 7.35 -1.12 23.76
CA SER A 71 6.96 -0.57 22.48
C SER A 71 7.18 0.93 22.54
N GLU A 72 7.52 1.54 21.41
CA GLU A 72 7.66 2.99 21.33
C GLU A 72 6.42 3.70 21.89
N LEU A 73 5.25 3.08 21.68
CA LEU A 73 3.98 3.51 22.27
C LEU A 73 4.00 3.48 23.81
N ASP A 74 4.49 2.42 24.44
CA ASP A 74 4.54 2.31 25.91
C ASP A 74 5.52 3.32 26.53
N LEU A 75 6.64 3.59 25.86
CA LEU A 75 7.57 4.65 26.29
C LEU A 75 6.89 6.01 26.24
N LEU A 76 6.18 6.29 25.15
CA LEU A 76 5.48 7.55 24.95
C LEU A 76 4.30 7.71 25.91
N ILE A 77 3.54 6.64 26.19
CA ILE A 77 2.49 6.64 27.22
C ILE A 77 3.09 6.99 28.58
N LYS A 78 4.22 6.40 28.95
CA LYS A 78 4.90 6.69 30.23
C LYS A 78 5.39 8.12 30.30
N GLN A 79 5.94 8.65 29.20
CA GLN A 79 6.37 10.04 29.10
C GLN A 79 5.18 10.98 29.28
N ILE A 80 4.14 10.83 28.46
CA ILE A 80 2.93 11.66 28.46
C ILE A 80 2.24 11.62 29.81
N SER A 81 2.12 10.44 30.44
CA SER A 81 1.49 10.28 31.76
C SER A 81 2.26 10.97 32.90
N ARG A 82 3.57 11.25 32.74
CA ARG A 82 4.38 11.95 33.74
C ARG A 82 4.27 13.47 33.62
N GLU A 83 3.80 13.97 32.48
CA GLU A 83 3.66 15.40 32.25
C GLU A 83 2.43 15.97 32.96
N LYS A 84 2.50 17.25 33.36
CA LYS A 84 1.39 17.97 34.01
C LYS A 84 0.36 18.43 32.98
N LEU A 85 -0.28 17.49 32.30
CA LEU A 85 -1.36 17.75 31.34
C LEU A 85 -2.73 17.53 32.01
N PRO A 86 -3.79 18.18 31.50
CA PRO A 86 -5.13 18.11 32.09
C PRO A 86 -5.82 16.79 31.73
N PHE A 87 -5.23 15.62 32.04
CA PHE A 87 -5.83 14.32 31.73
C PHE A 87 -7.12 14.03 32.49
N LYS A 88 -7.31 14.67 33.65
CA LYS A 88 -8.51 14.46 34.46
C LYS A 88 -9.66 15.25 33.84
N VAL A 89 -10.58 14.53 33.21
CA VAL A 89 -11.82 15.11 32.70
C VAL A 89 -12.67 15.62 33.88
N PRO A 90 -12.99 16.91 33.93
CA PRO A 90 -13.77 17.46 35.04
C PRO A 90 -15.24 17.04 34.96
N ASP A 91 -15.95 17.12 36.09
CA ASP A 91 -17.40 16.85 36.14
C ASP A 91 -18.24 17.94 35.47
N ARG A 92 -17.68 19.15 35.34
CA ARG A 92 -18.33 20.32 34.75
C ARG A 92 -17.39 21.02 33.79
N LEU A 93 -17.94 21.58 32.72
CA LEU A 93 -17.18 22.41 31.77
C LEU A 93 -16.90 23.78 32.40
N THR A 94 -15.61 24.09 32.59
CA THR A 94 -15.13 25.40 33.02
C THR A 94 -14.24 25.97 31.93
N ARG A 95 -14.59 27.16 31.42
CA ARG A 95 -13.92 27.82 30.28
C ARG A 95 -13.71 26.84 29.10
N PRO A 96 -14.81 26.38 28.47
CA PRO A 96 -14.72 25.42 27.36
C PRO A 96 -14.04 26.04 26.13
N ASP A 97 -13.45 25.18 25.30
CA ASP A 97 -12.89 25.58 24.02
C ASP A 97 -13.97 26.21 23.10
N PRO A 98 -13.64 27.19 22.25
CA PRO A 98 -14.61 27.72 21.26
C PRO A 98 -15.26 26.64 20.40
N LEU A 99 -14.52 25.59 20.03
CA LEU A 99 -15.06 24.44 19.29
C LEU A 99 -16.15 23.68 20.07
N ILE A 100 -16.02 23.63 21.41
CA ILE A 100 -16.96 22.96 22.32
C ILE A 100 -18.19 23.82 22.54
N VAL A 101 -18.04 25.14 22.62
CA VAL A 101 -19.17 26.08 22.72
C VAL A 101 -20.07 25.93 21.49
N ALA A 102 -19.50 25.97 20.29
CA ALA A 102 -20.24 25.78 19.05
C ALA A 102 -20.94 24.41 18.97
N ALA A 103 -20.24 23.34 19.37
CA ALA A 103 -20.82 21.98 19.39
C ALA A 103 -21.97 21.85 20.39
N LYS A 104 -21.88 22.48 21.57
CA LYS A 104 -22.91 22.44 22.61
C LYS A 104 -24.24 23.03 22.11
N GLU A 105 -24.19 24.14 21.39
CA GLU A 105 -25.39 24.79 20.85
C GLU A 105 -26.10 23.89 19.83
N SER A 106 -25.34 23.22 18.97
CA SER A 106 -25.89 22.30 17.96
C SER A 106 -26.47 21.04 18.58
N LEU A 107 -25.76 20.40 19.51
CA LEU A 107 -26.22 19.17 20.16
C LEU A 107 -27.49 19.36 20.99
N ALA A 108 -27.80 20.59 21.40
CA ALA A 108 -29.05 20.91 22.10
C ALA A 108 -30.26 21.06 21.14
N LYS A 109 -30.02 21.31 19.85
CA LYS A 109 -31.07 21.66 18.86
C LYS A 109 -31.24 20.63 17.76
N LEU A 110 -30.15 19.99 17.35
CA LEU A 110 -30.11 19.12 16.18
C LEU A 110 -30.23 17.65 16.59
N THR A 111 -31.12 16.96 15.88
CA THR A 111 -31.26 15.51 15.94
C THR A 111 -30.75 14.89 14.64
N ASP A 112 -30.23 13.67 14.74
CA ASP A 112 -29.75 12.94 13.57
C ASP A 112 -30.94 12.35 12.80
N ILE A 113 -31.13 12.81 11.56
CA ILE A 113 -32.19 12.36 10.66
C ILE A 113 -32.03 10.87 10.32
N ASN A 114 -30.79 10.39 10.19
CA ASN A 114 -30.50 9.01 9.84
C ASN A 114 -30.50 8.08 11.05
N HIS A 115 -30.37 8.63 12.25
CA HIS A 115 -30.33 7.89 13.52
C HIS A 115 -31.25 8.55 14.56
N PRO A 116 -32.57 8.31 14.48
CA PRO A 116 -33.54 8.89 15.41
C PRO A 116 -33.15 8.67 16.87
N GLY A 117 -33.24 9.71 17.70
CA GLY A 117 -32.85 9.69 19.12
C GLY A 117 -31.38 10.07 19.39
N MET A 118 -30.58 10.28 18.35
CA MET A 118 -29.21 10.80 18.48
C MET A 118 -29.19 12.32 18.31
N ALA A 119 -28.40 12.99 19.14
CA ALA A 119 -27.98 14.37 18.92
C ALA A 119 -26.74 14.39 18.02
N VAL A 120 -26.69 15.38 17.12
CA VAL A 120 -25.58 15.57 16.18
C VAL A 120 -25.17 17.04 16.12
N THR A 121 -23.93 17.30 15.73
CA THR A 121 -23.42 18.66 15.49
C THR A 121 -23.67 19.13 14.07
N GLY A 122 -23.61 20.45 13.86
CA GLY A 122 -23.76 21.06 12.54
C GLY A 122 -22.51 20.89 11.66
N LYS A 123 -22.65 21.10 10.34
CA LYS A 123 -21.51 21.07 9.40
C LYS A 123 -20.45 22.10 9.78
N GLY A 124 -19.18 21.73 9.68
CA GLY A 124 -18.05 22.60 10.00
C GLY A 124 -17.78 22.79 11.49
N GLN A 125 -18.55 22.11 12.36
CA GLN A 125 -18.28 22.01 13.79
C GLN A 125 -17.66 20.65 14.13
N LEU A 126 -17.34 20.44 15.41
CA LEU A 126 -16.84 19.14 15.88
C LEU A 126 -17.83 18.03 15.50
N ASP A 127 -17.42 17.04 14.71
CA ASP A 127 -18.24 15.88 14.37
C ASP A 127 -18.44 15.01 15.62
N ILE A 128 -19.64 15.09 16.21
CA ILE A 128 -20.05 14.37 17.42
C ILE A 128 -21.46 13.81 17.19
N ARG A 129 -21.61 12.51 17.38
CA ARG A 129 -22.91 11.81 17.33
C ARG A 129 -23.12 10.96 18.57
N VAL A 130 -24.01 11.39 19.46
CA VAL A 130 -24.29 10.71 20.74
C VAL A 130 -25.77 10.81 21.10
N THR A 131 -26.27 9.95 21.98
CA THR A 131 -27.60 10.14 22.57
C THR A 131 -27.64 11.41 23.42
N THR A 132 -28.83 11.98 23.62
CA THR A 132 -29.03 13.16 24.47
C THR A 132 -28.48 12.97 25.89
N ALA A 133 -28.57 11.75 26.43
CA ALA A 133 -28.02 11.38 27.73
C ALA A 133 -26.50 11.53 27.82
N ASN A 134 -25.80 11.30 26.70
CA ASN A 134 -24.34 11.29 26.63
C ASN A 134 -23.72 12.62 26.18
N VAL A 135 -24.53 13.62 25.79
CA VAL A 135 -24.05 14.94 25.33
C VAL A 135 -23.13 15.59 26.36
N GLY A 136 -23.52 15.58 27.64
CA GLY A 136 -22.71 16.21 28.70
C GLY A 136 -21.35 15.54 28.91
N ARG A 137 -21.28 14.21 28.78
CA ARG A 137 -20.03 13.45 28.90
C ARG A 137 -19.14 13.63 27.66
N ALA A 138 -19.75 13.59 26.47
CA ALA A 138 -19.09 13.83 25.19
C ALA A 138 -18.37 15.19 25.15
N LEU A 139 -19.06 16.27 25.53
CA LEU A 139 -18.48 17.61 25.52
C LEU A 139 -17.32 17.73 26.51
N ARG A 140 -17.41 17.13 27.71
CA ARG A 140 -16.33 17.15 28.72
C ARG A 140 -15.10 16.39 28.25
N PHE A 141 -15.28 15.21 27.65
CA PHE A 141 -14.19 14.44 27.07
C PHE A 141 -13.52 15.21 25.93
N MET A 142 -14.29 15.71 24.96
CA MET A 142 -13.75 16.42 23.79
C MET A 142 -13.04 17.72 24.19
N ASP A 143 -13.58 18.48 25.15
CA ASP A 143 -12.93 19.69 25.68
C ASP A 143 -11.56 19.37 26.29
N THR A 144 -11.51 18.31 27.09
CA THR A 144 -10.27 17.86 27.73
C THR A 144 -9.25 17.37 26.69
N LEU A 145 -9.70 16.59 25.70
CA LEU A 145 -8.85 16.13 24.61
C LEU A 145 -8.26 17.32 23.82
N ILE A 146 -9.08 18.29 23.42
CA ILE A 146 -8.62 19.47 22.68
C ILE A 146 -7.59 20.25 23.50
N LYS A 147 -7.85 20.45 24.79
CA LYS A 147 -6.91 21.12 25.71
C LYS A 147 -5.59 20.36 25.82
N CYS A 148 -5.63 19.04 25.95
CA CYS A 148 -4.42 18.21 25.97
C CYS A 148 -3.63 18.28 24.65
N VAL A 149 -4.32 18.19 23.50
CA VAL A 149 -3.70 18.30 22.17
C VAL A 149 -2.99 19.65 22.01
N ARG A 150 -3.66 20.75 22.39
CA ARG A 150 -3.09 22.11 22.33
C ARG A 150 -1.93 22.30 23.32
N ALA A 151 -2.03 21.74 24.52
CA ALA A 151 -0.95 21.79 25.51
C ALA A 151 0.32 21.05 25.05
N ARG A 152 0.19 20.07 24.15
CA ARG A 152 1.34 19.42 23.48
C ARG A 152 1.87 20.18 22.25
N GLY A 153 1.31 21.34 21.93
CA GLY A 153 1.70 22.14 20.76
C GLY A 153 1.05 21.71 19.44
N HIS A 154 0.07 20.80 19.49
CA HIS A 154 -0.66 20.32 18.31
C HIS A 154 -1.96 21.11 18.11
N ILE A 155 -2.56 21.01 16.93
CA ILE A 155 -3.78 21.74 16.59
C ILE A 155 -4.94 20.76 16.43
N PHE A 156 -6.06 21.04 17.09
CA PHE A 156 -7.32 20.35 16.82
C PHE A 156 -8.18 21.21 15.89
N LYS A 157 -8.62 20.64 14.76
CA LYS A 157 -9.48 21.30 13.77
C LYS A 157 -10.78 20.54 13.59
N ALA A 158 -11.86 21.30 13.44
CA ALA A 158 -13.14 20.81 12.97
C ALA A 158 -13.36 21.36 11.55
N GLU A 159 -13.67 20.47 10.61
CA GLU A 159 -13.92 20.83 9.21
C GLU A 159 -15.25 20.21 8.75
N SER A 160 -15.71 20.54 7.54
CA SER A 160 -17.02 20.10 7.04
C SER A 160 -17.17 18.58 6.91
N ASP A 161 -16.06 17.86 6.78
CA ASP A 161 -15.98 16.43 6.55
C ASP A 161 -15.49 15.63 7.77
N GLY A 162 -15.22 16.28 8.91
CA GLY A 162 -14.92 15.63 10.17
C GLY A 162 -13.91 16.37 11.05
N ASN A 163 -13.39 15.64 12.05
CA ASN A 163 -12.42 16.16 13.00
C ASN A 163 -10.99 15.77 12.61
N TYR A 164 -10.04 16.66 12.85
CA TYR A 164 -8.64 16.46 12.54
C TYR A 164 -7.73 16.90 13.69
N VAL A 165 -6.73 16.07 13.98
CA VAL A 165 -5.58 16.46 14.81
C VAL A 165 -4.40 16.70 13.88
N VAL A 166 -3.86 17.92 13.90
CA VAL A 166 -2.73 18.33 13.08
C VAL A 166 -1.47 18.33 13.94
N ILE A 167 -0.54 17.47 13.58
CA ILE A 167 0.78 17.31 14.22
C ILE A 167 1.82 17.64 13.16
N HIS A 168 2.63 18.68 13.39
CA HIS A 168 3.48 19.29 12.36
C HIS A 168 2.68 19.70 11.11
N LYS A 169 2.88 19.00 9.98
CA LYS A 169 2.14 19.20 8.72
C LYS A 169 1.16 18.07 8.41
N LEU A 170 1.07 17.06 9.29
CA LEU A 170 0.26 15.87 9.08
C LEU A 170 -1.13 16.05 9.67
N ARG A 171 -2.14 15.76 8.85
CA ARG A 171 -3.55 15.81 9.24
C ARG A 171 -4.03 14.40 9.57
N LEU A 172 -4.33 14.13 10.84
CA LEU A 172 -4.87 12.86 11.30
C LEU A 172 -6.38 12.97 11.49
N ARG A 173 -7.16 12.25 10.67
CA ARG A 173 -8.62 12.21 10.82
C ARG A 173 -9.01 11.44 12.08
N VAL A 174 -9.86 12.02 12.90
CA VAL A 174 -10.41 11.39 14.10
C VAL A 174 -11.92 11.45 14.09
N ASN A 175 -12.56 10.48 14.73
CA ASN A 175 -14.01 10.40 14.84
C ASN A 175 -14.41 10.17 16.30
N PHE A 176 -15.49 10.80 16.74
CA PHE A 176 -16.03 10.63 18.08
C PHE A 176 -17.53 10.38 18.02
N ARG A 177 -17.99 9.25 18.55
CA ARG A 177 -19.39 8.84 18.50
C ARG A 177 -19.76 7.90 19.62
N GLU A 178 -21.05 7.78 19.89
CA GLU A 178 -21.61 6.69 20.69
C GLU A 178 -21.80 5.45 19.81
N ARG A 179 -21.43 4.27 20.33
CA ARG A 179 -21.54 3.01 19.61
C ARG A 179 -23.01 2.57 19.53
N THR A 180 -23.39 2.07 18.37
CA THR A 180 -24.67 1.38 18.16
C THR A 180 -24.45 -0.12 18.10
N THR A 181 -25.42 -0.88 18.59
CA THR A 181 -25.49 -2.33 18.53
C THR A 181 -26.69 -2.72 17.69
N ARG A 182 -26.54 -3.75 16.87
CA ARG A 182 -27.64 -4.30 16.08
C ARG A 182 -28.49 -5.21 16.98
N VAL A 183 -29.75 -4.86 17.19
CA VAL A 183 -30.72 -5.58 18.02
C VAL A 183 -31.77 -6.19 17.10
N ARG A 184 -32.20 -7.43 17.37
CA ARG A 184 -33.24 -8.09 16.58
C ARG A 184 -34.61 -7.56 17.00
N VAL A 185 -35.44 -7.15 16.05
CA VAL A 185 -36.81 -6.68 16.31
C VAL A 185 -37.77 -7.72 15.73
N LEU A 186 -38.59 -8.32 16.59
CA LEU A 186 -39.49 -9.43 16.22
C LEU A 186 -40.81 -8.94 15.60
N ASP A 187 -41.17 -7.67 15.79
CA ASP A 187 -42.48 -7.12 15.44
C ASP A 187 -42.54 -6.43 14.06
N LYS A 188 -41.50 -6.53 13.22
CA LYS A 188 -41.47 -5.88 11.88
C LYS A 188 -41.35 -6.91 10.74
N PRO A 189 -42.27 -6.92 9.76
CA PRO A 189 -42.33 -7.96 8.72
C PRO A 189 -41.18 -7.97 7.70
N TYR A 190 -40.39 -6.89 7.61
CA TYR A 190 -39.30 -6.74 6.62
C TYR A 190 -37.99 -6.21 7.22
N GLN A 191 -37.92 -6.04 8.54
CA GLN A 191 -36.76 -5.44 9.22
C GLN A 191 -36.46 -6.21 10.52
N ASP A 192 -35.72 -7.29 10.38
CA ASP A 192 -35.37 -8.16 11.50
C ASP A 192 -34.41 -7.50 12.49
N TYR A 193 -33.80 -6.36 12.15
CA TYR A 193 -32.78 -5.72 12.97
C TYR A 193 -32.83 -4.19 12.95
N GLU A 194 -32.60 -3.59 14.11
CA GLU A 194 -32.44 -2.14 14.29
C GLU A 194 -31.12 -1.82 14.99
N TRP A 195 -30.53 -0.67 14.67
CA TRP A 195 -29.31 -0.19 15.32
C TRP A 195 -29.69 0.69 16.51
N GLN A 196 -29.41 0.23 17.72
CA GLN A 196 -29.71 0.97 18.95
C GLN A 196 -28.43 1.45 19.62
N PRO A 197 -28.36 2.70 20.11
CA PRO A 197 -27.24 3.19 20.89
C PRO A 197 -27.06 2.35 22.16
N ASN A 198 -25.81 2.05 22.53
CA ASN A 198 -25.52 1.20 23.67
C ASN A 198 -24.87 1.95 24.85
N GLY A 199 -24.86 3.28 24.81
CA GLY A 199 -24.30 4.13 25.86
C GLY A 199 -22.78 4.27 25.84
N LYS A 200 -22.04 3.50 25.03
CA LYS A 200 -20.57 3.50 25.03
C LYS A 200 -20.01 4.53 24.08
N LEU A 201 -19.21 5.45 24.61
CA LEU A 201 -18.48 6.42 23.82
C LEU A 201 -17.27 5.76 23.15
N VAL A 202 -17.01 6.18 21.91
CA VAL A 202 -15.93 5.67 21.06
C VAL A 202 -15.20 6.85 20.45
N PHE A 203 -13.88 6.87 20.62
CA PHE A 203 -12.96 7.73 19.89
C PHE A 203 -12.13 6.88 18.93
N ARG A 204 -12.00 7.32 17.69
CA ARG A 204 -11.29 6.59 16.64
C ARG A 204 -10.31 7.47 15.90
N LEU A 205 -9.14 6.92 15.61
CA LEU A 205 -8.20 7.44 14.62
C LEU A 205 -8.49 6.75 13.28
N ASP A 206 -9.08 7.48 12.34
CA ASP A 206 -9.43 7.01 10.99
C ASP A 206 -8.34 7.37 9.97
N SER A 207 -7.10 6.95 10.26
CA SER A 207 -5.94 7.10 9.37
C SER A 207 -5.45 5.73 8.87
N ARG A 208 -4.32 5.68 8.16
CA ARG A 208 -3.64 4.41 7.84
C ARG A 208 -3.29 3.60 9.10
N LEU A 209 -3.09 4.27 10.23
CA LEU A 209 -2.69 3.70 11.51
C LEU A 209 -3.89 3.61 12.46
N LYS A 210 -4.96 2.99 11.98
CA LYS A 210 -6.26 2.91 12.67
C LYS A 210 -6.12 2.47 14.11
N ALA A 211 -6.83 3.16 14.98
CA ALA A 211 -6.96 2.81 16.39
C ALA A 211 -8.35 3.23 16.89
N GLU A 212 -8.91 2.45 17.80
CA GLU A 212 -10.22 2.71 18.41
C GLU A 212 -10.09 2.56 19.92
N TRP A 213 -10.62 3.54 20.65
CA TRP A 213 -10.76 3.54 22.09
C TRP A 213 -12.23 3.69 22.42
N GLN A 214 -12.70 2.92 23.38
CA GLN A 214 -14.09 2.94 23.78
C GLN A 214 -14.22 2.70 25.28
N ASP A 215 -15.41 2.92 25.79
CA ASP A 215 -15.76 2.53 27.15
C ASP A 215 -15.65 1.01 27.35
N LEU A 216 -14.87 0.63 28.35
CA LEU A 216 -14.71 -0.73 28.83
C LEU A 216 -15.39 -0.87 30.20
N LYS A 217 -15.65 -2.11 30.62
CA LYS A 217 -16.23 -2.39 31.94
C LYS A 217 -15.32 -1.91 33.08
N THR A 218 -14.00 -1.91 32.86
CA THR A 218 -12.98 -1.62 33.88
C THR A 218 -12.25 -0.31 33.67
N GLN A 219 -12.45 0.35 32.52
CA GLN A 219 -11.74 1.58 32.16
C GLN A 219 -12.64 2.43 31.25
N LEU A 220 -12.89 3.69 31.63
CA LEU A 220 -13.66 4.61 30.81
C LEU A 220 -12.79 5.21 29.70
N LEU A 221 -13.42 5.84 28.71
CA LEU A 221 -12.71 6.51 27.63
C LEU A 221 -11.83 7.67 28.13
N GLU A 222 -12.28 8.38 29.17
CA GLU A 222 -11.57 9.49 29.82
C GLU A 222 -10.21 9.04 30.39
N ASP A 223 -10.16 7.85 30.99
CA ASP A 223 -8.93 7.29 31.58
C ASP A 223 -7.89 6.87 30.51
N GLN A 224 -8.30 6.84 29.24
CA GLN A 224 -7.45 6.43 28.12
C GLN A 224 -6.79 7.62 27.43
N LEU A 225 -7.01 8.86 27.88
CA LEU A 225 -6.44 10.06 27.24
C LEU A 225 -4.92 10.01 27.01
N PRO A 226 -4.07 9.54 27.97
CA PRO A 226 -2.64 9.38 27.70
C PRO A 226 -2.33 8.39 26.57
N LYS A 227 -3.10 7.29 26.48
CA LYS A 227 -2.98 6.28 25.41
C LYS A 227 -3.39 6.85 24.06
N VAL A 228 -4.48 7.63 24.04
CA VAL A 228 -4.97 8.32 22.84
C VAL A 228 -3.92 9.29 22.30
N LEU A 229 -3.40 10.19 23.15
CA LEU A 229 -2.38 11.16 22.73
C LEU A 229 -1.11 10.48 22.25
N ALA A 230 -0.60 9.48 23.00
CA ALA A 230 0.59 8.74 22.60
C ALA A 230 0.42 8.09 21.22
N LYS A 231 -0.75 7.49 20.97
CA LYS A 231 -1.01 6.87 19.67
C LYS A 231 -1.14 7.89 18.54
N LEU A 232 -1.71 9.07 18.79
CA LEU A 232 -1.78 10.14 17.79
C LEU A 232 -0.38 10.61 17.38
N GLU A 233 0.50 10.86 18.36
CA GLU A 233 1.88 11.28 18.10
C GLU A 233 2.71 10.19 17.41
N LEU A 234 2.58 8.94 17.87
CA LEU A 234 3.23 7.81 17.21
C LEU A 234 2.71 7.63 15.77
N ALA A 235 1.41 7.83 15.56
CA ALA A 235 0.82 7.73 14.24
C ALA A 235 1.35 8.82 13.31
N ALA A 236 1.48 10.07 13.80
CA ALA A 236 2.10 11.14 13.01
C ALA A 236 3.55 10.78 12.62
N LYS A 237 4.38 10.32 13.56
CA LYS A 237 5.76 9.91 13.28
C LYS A 237 5.85 8.80 12.22
N GLN A 238 5.00 7.79 12.34
CA GLN A 238 4.96 6.67 11.38
C GLN A 238 4.45 7.09 10.00
N GLU A 239 3.54 8.07 9.94
CA GLU A 239 3.05 8.61 8.67
C GLU A 239 4.11 9.48 7.99
N GLU A 240 4.85 10.29 8.74
CA GLU A 240 5.97 11.09 8.22
C GLU A 240 7.05 10.21 7.60
N ALA A 241 7.44 9.14 8.29
CA ALA A 241 8.39 8.16 7.78
C ALA A 241 7.86 7.47 6.52
N TYR A 242 6.57 7.14 6.47
CA TYR A 242 5.94 6.54 5.29
C TYR A 242 5.98 7.48 4.08
N LEU A 243 5.60 8.75 4.24
CA LEU A 243 5.63 9.73 3.15
C LEU A 243 7.05 9.97 2.63
N THR A 244 8.04 10.05 3.52
CA THR A 244 9.45 10.21 3.16
C THR A 244 9.93 9.01 2.33
N ASN A 245 9.64 7.79 2.78
CA ASN A 245 10.02 6.57 2.07
C ASN A 245 9.30 6.44 0.72
N ALA A 246 8.02 6.81 0.65
CA ALA A 246 7.25 6.80 -0.59
C ALA A 246 7.84 7.77 -1.62
N GLN A 247 8.27 8.96 -1.20
CA GLN A 247 8.92 9.94 -2.07
C GLN A 247 10.25 9.41 -2.63
N VAL A 248 11.10 8.81 -1.78
CA VAL A 248 12.36 8.20 -2.22
C VAL A 248 12.11 7.02 -3.17
N TRP A 249 11.12 6.19 -2.86
CA TRP A 249 10.75 5.05 -3.70
C TRP A 249 10.25 5.50 -5.07
N GLN A 250 9.39 6.52 -5.13
CA GLN A 250 8.89 7.08 -6.39
C GLN A 250 10.02 7.62 -7.26
N GLN A 251 10.95 8.38 -6.68
CA GLN A 251 12.11 8.90 -7.42
C GLN A 251 12.99 7.78 -7.98
N ASN A 252 13.26 6.75 -7.19
CA ASN A 252 14.04 5.60 -7.64
C ASN A 252 13.32 4.81 -8.74
N TRP A 253 12.00 4.62 -8.60
CA TRP A 253 11.19 3.93 -9.59
C TRP A 253 11.12 4.69 -10.91
N GLU A 254 10.98 6.01 -10.89
CA GLU A 254 11.02 6.83 -12.10
C GLU A 254 12.37 6.76 -12.81
N ARG A 255 13.49 6.79 -12.07
CA ARG A 255 14.83 6.60 -12.66
C ARG A 255 14.98 5.24 -13.31
N GLN A 256 14.58 4.17 -12.61
CA GLN A 256 14.65 2.81 -13.14
C GLN A 256 13.75 2.64 -14.37
N ARG A 257 12.55 3.22 -14.37
CA ARG A 257 11.62 3.13 -15.49
C ARG A 257 12.18 3.83 -16.73
N LYS A 258 12.79 5.00 -16.59
CA LYS A 258 13.43 5.72 -17.70
C LYS A 258 14.61 4.94 -18.27
N ALA A 259 15.53 4.48 -17.42
CA ALA A 259 16.68 3.68 -17.84
C ALA A 259 16.25 2.38 -18.54
N GLN A 260 15.20 1.70 -18.04
CA GLN A 260 14.67 0.50 -18.68
C GLN A 260 14.03 0.82 -20.03
N ALA A 261 13.26 1.91 -20.15
CA ALA A 261 12.63 2.30 -21.40
C ALA A 261 13.67 2.69 -22.47
N GLU A 262 14.74 3.39 -22.09
CA GLU A 262 15.87 3.72 -22.96
C GLU A 262 16.59 2.44 -23.42
N TRP A 263 16.89 1.53 -22.48
CA TRP A 263 17.48 0.22 -22.80
C TRP A 263 16.61 -0.59 -23.76
N ASP A 264 15.30 -0.69 -23.48
CA ASP A 264 14.36 -1.45 -24.32
C ASP A 264 14.20 -0.81 -25.71
N ALA A 265 14.24 0.52 -25.81
CA ALA A 265 14.21 1.22 -27.08
C ALA A 265 15.44 0.91 -27.93
N GLU A 266 16.64 0.97 -27.32
CA GLU A 266 17.90 0.67 -28.01
C GLU A 266 17.95 -0.81 -28.44
N GLN A 267 17.50 -1.73 -27.57
CA GLN A 267 17.40 -3.15 -27.91
C GLN A 267 16.42 -3.41 -29.06
N ARG A 268 15.27 -2.73 -29.08
CA ARG A 268 14.29 -2.87 -30.18
C ARG A 268 14.83 -2.32 -31.49
N LYS A 269 15.54 -1.19 -31.42
CA LYS A 269 16.19 -0.58 -32.59
C LYS A 269 17.26 -1.52 -33.14
N GLU A 270 18.20 -1.97 -32.31
CA GLU A 270 19.26 -2.90 -32.70
C GLU A 270 18.70 -4.21 -33.29
N LEU A 271 17.66 -4.78 -32.65
CA LEU A 271 16.99 -5.97 -33.17
C LEU A 271 16.28 -5.71 -34.51
N GLY A 272 15.68 -4.52 -34.68
CA GLY A 272 15.06 -4.08 -35.93
C GLY A 272 16.08 -3.98 -37.05
N ASP A 273 17.16 -3.25 -36.81
CA ASP A 273 18.27 -3.04 -37.74
C ASP A 273 18.91 -4.39 -38.14
N PHE A 274 19.11 -5.29 -37.18
CA PHE A 274 19.64 -6.63 -37.45
C PHE A 274 18.67 -7.49 -38.28
N LYS A 275 17.36 -7.47 -37.97
CA LYS A 275 16.35 -8.19 -38.75
C LYS A 275 16.30 -7.70 -40.20
N GLU A 276 16.38 -6.39 -40.40
CA GLU A 276 16.43 -5.79 -41.73
C GLU A 276 17.71 -6.23 -42.47
N LEU A 277 18.86 -6.20 -41.81
CA LEU A 277 20.12 -6.66 -42.39
C LEU A 277 20.04 -8.12 -42.84
N VAL A 278 19.50 -9.00 -42.00
CA VAL A 278 19.32 -10.43 -42.34
C VAL A 278 18.36 -10.60 -43.52
N SER A 279 17.24 -9.87 -43.52
CA SER A 279 16.28 -9.89 -44.62
C SER A 279 16.94 -9.47 -45.95
N ARG A 280 17.67 -8.34 -45.96
CA ARG A 280 18.41 -7.88 -47.14
C ARG A 280 19.45 -8.90 -47.59
N ALA A 281 20.22 -9.49 -46.66
CA ALA A 281 21.21 -10.50 -47.01
C ALA A 281 20.58 -11.72 -47.70
N LYS A 282 19.43 -12.19 -47.20
CA LYS A 282 18.69 -13.29 -47.82
C LYS A 282 18.13 -12.91 -49.20
N GLN A 283 17.56 -11.71 -49.35
CA GLN A 283 17.04 -11.23 -50.65
C GLN A 283 18.15 -11.16 -51.69
N TRP A 284 19.31 -10.61 -51.31
CA TRP A 284 20.48 -10.58 -52.17
C TRP A 284 20.90 -11.99 -52.58
N LYS A 285 21.00 -12.93 -51.63
CA LYS A 285 21.38 -14.32 -51.95
C LYS A 285 20.37 -14.99 -52.89
N LEU A 286 19.08 -14.78 -52.68
CA LEU A 286 18.03 -15.32 -53.54
C LEU A 286 18.08 -14.71 -54.94
N ALA A 287 18.34 -13.40 -55.07
CA ALA A 287 18.55 -12.75 -56.36
C ALA A 287 19.76 -13.32 -57.11
N GLN A 288 20.87 -13.62 -56.41
CA GLN A 288 22.01 -14.31 -57.01
C GLN A 288 21.62 -15.72 -57.48
N LEU A 289 20.91 -16.50 -56.66
CA LEU A 289 20.43 -17.83 -57.04
C LEU A 289 19.53 -17.78 -58.28
N LEU A 290 18.64 -16.79 -58.40
CA LEU A 290 17.81 -16.60 -59.59
C LEU A 290 18.66 -16.29 -60.82
N ARG A 291 19.67 -15.42 -60.72
CA ARG A 291 20.59 -15.11 -61.83
C ARG A 291 21.38 -16.33 -62.27
N GLU A 292 21.91 -17.08 -61.31
CA GLU A 292 22.61 -18.35 -61.55
C GLU A 292 21.69 -19.33 -62.28
N TYR A 293 20.45 -19.54 -61.80
CA TYR A 293 19.47 -20.41 -62.45
C TYR A 293 19.14 -19.98 -63.87
N ILE A 294 18.83 -18.69 -64.09
CA ILE A 294 18.52 -18.12 -65.41
C ILE A 294 19.66 -18.38 -66.40
N ALA A 295 20.92 -18.29 -65.94
CA ALA A 295 22.09 -18.54 -66.78
C ALA A 295 22.24 -20.02 -67.20
N THR A 296 21.62 -20.96 -66.49
CA THR A 296 21.69 -22.41 -66.82
C THR A 296 20.64 -22.88 -67.83
N VAL A 297 19.59 -22.08 -68.10
CA VAL A 297 18.50 -22.43 -69.01
C VAL A 297 19.00 -22.40 -70.47
N ARG A 298 18.87 -23.53 -71.19
CA ARG A 298 19.23 -23.63 -72.61
C ARG A 298 18.01 -23.30 -73.48
N GLU A 299 18.21 -22.44 -74.47
CA GLU A 299 17.16 -21.92 -75.37
C GLU A 299 15.97 -21.25 -74.66
N PRO A 300 16.21 -20.25 -73.78
CA PRO A 300 15.12 -19.50 -73.18
C PRO A 300 14.42 -18.63 -74.23
N ASP A 301 13.09 -18.58 -74.16
CA ASP A 301 12.31 -17.56 -74.84
C ASP A 301 12.77 -16.15 -74.40
N ASN A 302 12.85 -15.21 -75.36
CA ASN A 302 13.42 -13.89 -75.12
C ASN A 302 12.57 -13.06 -74.14
N ASP A 303 11.24 -13.18 -74.23
CA ASP A 303 10.32 -12.45 -73.36
C ASP A 303 10.40 -13.00 -71.93
N TRP A 304 10.47 -14.33 -71.77
CA TRP A 304 10.71 -14.95 -70.48
C TRP A 304 12.07 -14.55 -69.86
N LEU A 305 13.13 -14.50 -70.66
CA LEU A 305 14.47 -14.14 -70.18
C LEU A 305 14.52 -12.70 -69.67
N ALA A 306 13.88 -11.76 -70.38
CA ALA A 306 13.79 -10.36 -69.97
C ALA A 306 12.99 -10.21 -68.67
N TRP A 307 11.83 -10.87 -68.58
CA TRP A 307 11.00 -10.91 -67.38
C TRP A 307 11.76 -11.49 -66.17
N ALA A 308 12.43 -12.64 -66.32
CA ALA A 308 13.12 -13.30 -65.21
C ALA A 308 14.29 -12.45 -64.67
N LYS A 309 15.04 -11.78 -65.56
CA LYS A 309 16.09 -10.83 -65.18
C LYS A 309 15.53 -9.61 -64.43
N GLN A 310 14.39 -9.09 -64.88
CA GLN A 310 13.70 -7.98 -64.20
C GLN A 310 13.27 -8.39 -62.79
N LYS A 311 12.69 -9.58 -62.61
CA LYS A 311 12.30 -10.09 -61.27
C LYS A 311 13.49 -10.28 -60.33
N ALA A 312 14.62 -10.79 -60.84
CA ALA A 312 15.84 -10.89 -60.04
C ALA A 312 16.38 -9.51 -59.61
N ASN A 313 16.32 -8.50 -60.50
CA ASN A 313 16.73 -7.13 -60.19
C ASN A 313 15.76 -6.40 -59.26
N TRP A 314 14.46 -6.72 -59.32
CA TRP A 314 13.46 -6.20 -58.38
C TRP A 314 13.67 -6.75 -56.97
N LEU A 315 14.05 -8.02 -56.84
CA LEU A 315 14.31 -8.68 -55.56
C LEU A 315 15.65 -8.25 -54.93
N ASP A 316 16.65 -7.91 -55.73
CA ASP A 316 17.98 -7.53 -55.27
C ASP A 316 17.94 -6.20 -54.48
N PRO A 317 18.32 -6.20 -53.18
CA PRO A 317 18.27 -5.01 -52.34
C PRO A 317 19.35 -3.97 -52.67
N ILE A 318 20.30 -4.28 -53.56
CA ILE A 318 21.31 -3.32 -54.05
C ILE A 318 20.81 -2.59 -55.31
N ILE A 319 20.11 -3.28 -56.20
CA ILE A 319 19.61 -2.70 -57.46
C ILE A 319 18.24 -2.05 -57.25
N MET A 320 17.36 -2.71 -56.49
CA MET A 320 16.02 -2.23 -56.15
C MET A 320 15.21 -1.78 -57.39
N ALA A 321 15.27 -2.53 -58.49
CA ALA A 321 14.54 -2.18 -59.70
C ALA A 321 13.03 -2.09 -59.44
N GLU A 322 12.35 -1.18 -60.13
CA GLU A 322 10.90 -1.08 -60.07
C GLU A 322 10.23 -2.15 -60.94
N ASP A 323 9.08 -2.64 -60.48
CA ASP A 323 8.25 -3.59 -61.21
C ASP A 323 6.78 -3.23 -60.99
N GLU A 324 6.09 -2.89 -62.08
CA GLU A 324 4.73 -2.36 -62.03
C GLU A 324 3.73 -3.32 -61.37
N TRP A 325 3.97 -4.63 -61.49
CA TRP A 325 3.09 -5.66 -60.97
C TRP A 325 3.43 -6.09 -59.54
N MET A 326 4.54 -5.59 -58.98
CA MET A 326 5.03 -5.96 -57.63
C MET A 326 5.06 -4.79 -56.64
N LYS A 327 4.49 -3.63 -56.99
CA LYS A 327 4.54 -2.39 -56.18
C LYS A 327 3.98 -2.55 -54.75
N SER A 328 3.00 -3.43 -54.56
CA SER A 328 2.37 -3.70 -53.25
C SER A 328 2.87 -4.97 -52.56
N VAL A 329 3.82 -5.69 -53.17
CA VAL A 329 4.30 -6.98 -52.67
C VAL A 329 5.51 -6.77 -51.76
N ASN A 330 5.52 -7.41 -50.59
CA ASN A 330 6.67 -7.36 -49.72
C ASN A 330 7.74 -8.33 -50.24
N ARG A 331 8.94 -7.83 -50.53
CA ARG A 331 10.08 -8.66 -50.96
C ARG A 331 10.42 -9.78 -49.97
N ASN A 332 10.04 -9.61 -48.70
CA ASN A 332 10.22 -10.64 -47.67
C ASN A 332 9.26 -11.82 -47.78
N ASP A 333 8.21 -11.75 -48.59
CA ASP A 333 7.29 -12.87 -48.81
C ASP A 333 7.96 -14.02 -49.57
N PHE A 334 9.15 -13.79 -50.13
CA PHE A 334 9.96 -14.77 -50.87
C PHE A 334 11.13 -15.35 -50.05
N LEU A 335 11.26 -15.00 -48.77
CA LEU A 335 12.32 -15.43 -47.84
C LEU A 335 11.85 -16.49 -46.86
#